data_AF-B9M2F9-F1
#
_entry.id   AF-B9M2F9-F1
#
_cell.length_a   1.000
_cell.length_b   1.000
_cell.length_c   1.000
_cell.angle_alpha   90.00
_cell.angle_beta   90.00
_cell.angle_gamma   90.00
#
_symmetry.space_group_name_H-M   'P 1'
#
loop_
_entity.id
_entity.type
_entity.pdbx_description
1 polymer ?
#
loop_
_entity_poly.entity_id
_entity_poly.type
_entity_poly.pdbx_seq_one_letter_code
_entity_poly.pdbx_strand_id
1 'polypeptide(L)'
;MEHILKSDSDSIDFHGYQEYLLTIKDRLPAHVYAFASDAKYFDLQSPTSLHDAWLETCTIKESGKGNRNEARTLEIHLSLLGPFHDRRIHLMYGGVNSYSFNGPRDCEGCAGKNHGDLYTHEIRLSPYDG
;
A
#
# COMPACT_ATOMS: atom_id res chain seq x y z
N MET A 1 -6.39 -8.84 -2.08
CA MET A 1 -6.09 -8.80 -0.64
C MET A 1 -6.42 -10.18 -0.09
N GLU A 2 -5.55 -10.75 0.74
CA GLU A 2 -5.65 -12.15 1.17
C GLU A 2 -5.79 -12.32 2.68
N HIS A 3 -5.22 -11.40 3.47
CA HIS A 3 -5.11 -11.49 4.92
C HIS A 3 -5.73 -10.30 5.66
N ILE A 4 -5.85 -9.12 5.02
CA ILE A 4 -6.44 -7.92 5.64
C ILE A 4 -7.97 -7.82 5.51
N LEU A 5 -8.58 -8.62 4.63
CA LEU A 5 -10.03 -8.65 4.47
C LEU A 5 -10.59 -9.95 5.02
N LYS A 6 -11.81 -9.91 5.56
CA LYS A 6 -12.52 -11.14 5.90
C LYS A 6 -12.84 -11.94 4.65
N SER A 7 -12.87 -13.27 4.78
CA SER A 7 -13.17 -14.17 3.66
C SER A 7 -14.64 -14.11 3.22
N ASP A 8 -15.53 -13.65 4.10
CA ASP A 8 -16.99 -13.65 3.93
C ASP A 8 -17.59 -12.25 3.71
N SER A 9 -16.76 -11.21 3.80
CA SER A 9 -17.16 -9.82 3.63
C SER A 9 -15.96 -8.98 3.21
N ASP A 10 -16.18 -7.90 2.47
CA ASP A 10 -15.10 -6.96 2.13
C ASP A 10 -14.61 -6.14 3.34
N SER A 11 -15.05 -6.45 4.58
CA SER A 11 -14.64 -5.71 5.77
C SER A 11 -13.20 -5.99 6.19
N ILE A 12 -12.54 -4.96 6.73
CA ILE A 12 -11.17 -5.04 7.22
C ILE A 12 -11.10 -5.91 8.48
N ASP A 13 -10.18 -6.88 8.48
CA ASP A 13 -9.82 -7.72 9.62
C ASP A 13 -8.36 -7.50 10.01
N PHE A 14 -8.13 -6.47 10.80
CA PHE A 14 -6.79 -6.18 11.30
C PHE A 14 -6.26 -7.28 12.23
N HIS A 15 -7.14 -8.02 12.92
CA HIS A 15 -6.71 -9.08 13.82
C HIS A 15 -6.13 -10.27 13.03
N GLY A 16 -6.86 -10.77 12.03
CA GLY A 16 -6.38 -11.81 11.14
C GLY A 16 -5.10 -11.40 10.39
N TYR A 17 -5.02 -10.15 9.95
CA TYR A 17 -3.80 -9.62 9.35
C TYR A 17 -2.61 -9.60 10.33
N GLN A 18 -2.83 -9.23 11.59
CA GLN A 18 -1.80 -9.23 12.60
C GLN A 18 -1.29 -10.65 12.90
N GLU A 19 -2.18 -11.64 12.96
CA GLU A 19 -1.81 -13.05 13.08
C GLU A 19 -0.94 -13.50 11.90
N TYR A 20 -1.33 -13.14 10.68
CA TYR A 20 -0.52 -13.39 9.48
C TYR A 20 0.87 -12.74 9.57
N LEU A 21 0.95 -11.45 9.96
CA LEU A 21 2.22 -10.75 10.09
C LEU A 21 3.17 -11.45 11.07
N LEU A 22 2.66 -12.06 12.14
CA LEU A 22 3.48 -12.85 13.07
C LEU A 22 4.12 -14.07 12.38
N THR A 23 3.43 -14.71 11.44
CA THR A 23 3.97 -15.86 10.69
C THR A 23 5.11 -15.49 9.73
N ILE A 24 5.20 -14.22 9.33
CA ILE A 24 6.20 -13.74 8.38
C ILE A 24 7.22 -12.76 8.99
N LYS A 25 7.09 -12.45 10.28
CA LYS A 25 7.87 -11.43 11.00
C LYS A 25 9.38 -11.52 10.74
N ASP A 26 9.96 -12.70 10.90
CA ASP A 26 11.41 -12.91 10.80
C ASP A 26 11.94 -12.84 9.36
N ARG A 27 11.04 -12.82 8.37
CA ARG A 27 11.38 -12.69 6.95
C ARG A 27 11.19 -11.27 6.43
N LEU A 28 10.56 -10.39 7.20
CA LEU A 28 10.38 -8.99 6.84
C LEU A 28 11.54 -8.14 7.37
N PRO A 29 11.97 -7.09 6.64
CA PRO A 29 12.78 -6.05 7.22
C PRO A 29 12.09 -5.46 8.45
N ALA A 30 12.84 -5.21 9.54
CA ALA A 30 12.28 -4.78 10.81
C ALA A 30 11.38 -3.53 10.71
N HIS A 31 11.76 -2.56 9.87
CA HIS A 31 10.97 -1.35 9.64
C HIS A 31 9.67 -1.62 8.86
N VAL A 32 9.65 -2.62 7.98
CA VAL A 32 8.45 -3.03 7.22
C VAL A 32 7.47 -3.73 8.16
N TYR A 33 7.95 -4.63 9.04
CA TYR A 33 7.10 -5.25 10.05
C TYR A 33 6.55 -4.21 11.03
N ALA A 34 7.39 -3.29 11.53
CA ALA A 34 6.96 -2.23 12.43
C ALA A 34 5.89 -1.33 11.80
N PHE A 35 6.02 -1.03 10.50
CA PHE A 35 4.97 -0.32 9.76
C PHE A 35 3.70 -1.16 9.61
N ALA A 36 3.81 -2.38 9.12
CA ALA A 36 2.67 -3.25 8.83
C ALA A 36 1.82 -3.58 10.08
N SER A 37 2.48 -3.71 11.23
CA SER A 37 1.86 -4.14 12.50
C SER A 37 1.36 -2.99 13.39
N ASP A 38 1.55 -1.73 12.98
CA ASP A 38 1.12 -0.59 13.78
C ASP A 38 -0.39 -0.32 13.59
N ALA A 39 -1.17 -0.65 14.62
CA ALA A 39 -2.62 -0.54 14.61
C ALA A 39 -3.12 0.87 14.28
N LYS A 40 -2.34 1.93 14.56
CA LYS A 40 -2.75 3.31 14.27
C LYS A 40 -2.94 3.58 12.78
N TYR A 41 -2.34 2.78 11.90
CA TYR A 41 -2.51 2.91 10.45
C TYR A 41 -3.82 2.31 9.93
N PHE A 42 -4.56 1.61 10.79
CA PHE A 42 -5.84 0.96 10.48
C PHE A 42 -7.00 1.46 11.38
N ASP A 43 -6.69 2.25 12.42
CA ASP A 43 -7.67 2.83 13.34
C ASP A 43 -8.40 4.04 12.72
N LEU A 44 -9.73 3.95 12.58
CA LEU A 44 -10.56 5.02 12.02
C LEU A 44 -10.55 6.33 12.81
N GLN A 45 -10.09 6.31 14.07
CA GLN A 45 -9.97 7.52 14.91
C GLN A 45 -8.55 8.11 14.91
N SER A 46 -7.60 7.44 14.25
CA SER A 46 -6.21 7.87 14.18
C SER A 46 -6.00 8.85 13.03
N PRO A 47 -5.44 10.06 13.26
CA PRO A 47 -5.04 10.96 12.18
C PRO A 47 -3.96 10.39 11.26
N THR A 48 -3.27 9.34 11.71
CA THR A 48 -2.25 8.64 10.93
C THR A 48 -2.78 7.44 10.17
N SER A 49 -4.08 7.14 10.26
CA SER A 49 -4.70 6.04 9.53
C SER A 49 -4.53 6.19 8.03
N LEU A 50 -4.38 5.05 7.35
CA LEU A 50 -4.35 4.96 5.90
C LEU A 50 -5.77 4.84 5.32
N HIS A 51 -6.71 4.32 6.10
CA HIS A 51 -8.12 4.24 5.70
C HIS A 51 -8.66 5.65 5.42
N ASP A 52 -9.47 5.79 4.38
CA ASP A 52 -10.04 7.06 3.89
C ASP A 52 -9.01 8.12 3.46
N ALA A 53 -7.72 7.80 3.39
CA ALA A 53 -6.71 8.74 2.92
C ALA A 53 -6.83 8.94 1.40
N TRP A 54 -6.78 10.19 0.93
CA TRP A 54 -6.98 10.51 -0.48
C TRP A 54 -5.67 10.53 -1.25
N LEU A 55 -5.59 9.79 -2.35
CA LEU A 55 -4.42 9.83 -3.23
C LEU A 55 -4.30 11.20 -3.91
N GLU A 56 -3.27 11.95 -3.54
CA GLU A 56 -2.89 13.21 -4.21
C GLU A 56 -1.91 12.94 -5.35
N THR A 57 -0.88 12.11 -5.12
CA THR A 57 0.11 11.76 -6.16
C THR A 57 0.55 10.31 -6.07
N CYS A 58 0.77 9.70 -7.24
CA CYS A 58 1.47 8.43 -7.40
C CYS A 58 2.56 8.62 -8.45
N THR A 59 3.82 8.43 -8.07
CA THR A 59 4.98 8.57 -8.95
C THR A 59 5.72 7.26 -9.05
N ILE A 60 5.84 6.75 -10.27
CA ILE A 60 6.70 5.60 -10.58
C ILE A 60 7.97 6.15 -11.22
N LYS A 61 9.11 5.81 -10.64
CA LYS A 61 10.41 6.33 -11.05
C LYS A 61 11.36 5.18 -11.36
N GLU A 62 11.76 5.09 -12.62
CA GLU A 62 12.82 4.18 -13.04
C GLU A 62 14.12 4.97 -13.25
N SER A 63 15.10 4.74 -12.38
CA SER A 63 16.40 5.40 -12.41
C SER A 63 17.48 4.45 -12.93
N GLY A 64 18.32 4.94 -13.85
CA GLY A 64 19.50 4.23 -14.33
C GLY A 64 20.78 4.74 -13.68
N LYS A 65 21.75 3.83 -13.46
CA LYS A 65 23.13 4.14 -13.07
C LYS A 65 24.11 3.44 -14.01
N GLY A 66 25.35 3.90 -14.04
CA GLY A 66 26.41 3.39 -14.92
C GLY A 66 26.55 4.20 -16.21
N ASN A 67 27.62 3.95 -16.96
CA ASN A 67 27.97 4.74 -18.15
C ASN A 67 26.90 4.66 -19.25
N ARG A 68 26.09 3.60 -19.26
CA ARG A 68 25.02 3.36 -20.22
C ARG A 68 23.64 3.33 -19.56
N ASN A 69 23.53 3.76 -18.30
CA ASN A 69 22.31 3.61 -17.49
C ASN A 69 21.84 2.16 -17.35
N GLU A 70 22.78 1.21 -17.37
CA GLU A 70 22.53 -0.23 -17.38
C GLU A 70 21.97 -0.78 -16.06
N ALA A 71 22.32 -0.16 -14.93
CA ALA A 71 21.80 -0.55 -13.63
C ALA A 71 20.48 0.18 -13.36
N ARG A 72 19.36 -0.48 -13.65
CA ARG A 72 18.00 0.07 -13.46
C ARG A 72 17.50 -0.22 -12.05
N THR A 73 16.80 0.76 -11.47
CA THR A 73 16.13 0.67 -10.18
C THR A 73 14.76 1.30 -10.30
N LEU A 74 13.75 0.66 -9.72
CA LEU A 74 12.37 1.12 -9.76
C LEU A 74 11.90 1.45 -8.34
N GLU A 75 11.27 2.61 -8.22
CA GLU A 75 10.69 3.12 -6.98
C GLU A 75 9.26 3.61 -7.24
N ILE A 76 8.41 3.50 -6.22
CA ILE A 76 7.05 4.05 -6.23
C ILE A 76 6.88 4.96 -5.02
N HIS A 77 6.48 6.20 -5.27
CA HIS A 77 6.25 7.20 -4.23
C HIS A 77 4.79 7.61 -4.25
N LEU A 78 4.11 7.55 -3.11
CA LEU A 78 2.73 7.98 -2.93
C LEU A 78 2.68 9.21 -2.00
N SER A 79 1.83 10.17 -2.33
CA SER A 79 1.37 11.22 -1.41
C SER A 79 -0.12 11.07 -1.21
N LEU A 80 -0.52 10.87 0.04
CA LEU A 80 -1.90 10.75 0.46
C LEU A 80 -2.26 11.93 1.38
N LEU A 81 -3.39 12.58 1.16
CA LEU A 81 -3.99 13.47 2.15
C LEU A 81 -4.66 12.59 3.22
N GLY A 82 -4.25 12.71 4.48
CA GLY A 82 -4.75 11.87 5.57
C GLY A 82 -6.26 12.02 5.79
N PRO A 83 -6.91 11.08 6.50
CA PRO A 83 -8.37 10.97 6.58
C PRO A 83 -9.08 12.19 7.22
N PHE A 84 -8.35 12.95 8.04
CA PHE A 84 -8.85 14.20 8.65
C PHE A 84 -8.47 15.44 7.84
N HIS A 85 -7.85 15.26 6.67
CA HIS A 85 -7.31 16.30 5.79
C HIS A 85 -6.35 17.27 6.49
N ASP A 86 -5.71 16.84 7.59
CA ASP A 86 -4.84 17.65 8.44
C ASP A 86 -3.34 17.42 8.17
N ARG A 87 -3.00 16.37 7.43
CA ARG A 87 -1.62 15.98 7.13
C ARG A 87 -1.49 15.26 5.79
N ARG A 88 -0.25 15.15 5.34
CA ARG A 88 0.12 14.29 4.21
C ARG A 88 0.87 13.06 4.70
N ILE A 89 0.51 11.91 4.18
CA ILE A 89 1.16 10.63 4.41
C ILE A 89 1.95 10.29 3.15
N HIS A 90 3.25 10.03 3.33
CA HIS A 90 4.13 9.66 2.23
C HIS A 90 4.55 8.21 2.36
N LEU A 91 4.24 7.40 1.34
CA LEU A 91 4.68 6.00 1.27
C LEU A 91 5.73 5.87 0.17
N MET A 92 6.86 5.26 0.50
CA MET A 92 7.98 5.04 -0.42
C MET A 92 8.27 3.55 -0.52
N TYR A 93 8.12 3.01 -1.71
CA TYR A 93 8.45 1.64 -2.05
C TYR A 93 9.74 1.63 -2.87
N GLY A 94 10.80 1.05 -2.30
CA GLY A 94 12.09 0.86 -2.97
C GLY A 94 12.31 -0.59 -3.37
N GLY A 95 13.19 -0.82 -4.35
CA GLY A 95 13.51 -2.18 -4.83
C GLY A 95 12.30 -2.88 -5.49
N VAL A 96 11.47 -2.10 -6.17
CA VAL A 96 10.26 -2.62 -6.81
C VAL A 96 10.66 -3.42 -8.05
N ASN A 97 10.16 -4.64 -8.17
CA ASN A 97 10.41 -5.48 -9.36
C ASN A 97 9.24 -5.41 -10.36
N SER A 98 8.02 -5.23 -9.86
CA SER A 98 6.80 -5.14 -10.68
C SER A 98 5.73 -4.34 -9.95
N TYR A 99 4.78 -3.79 -10.71
CA TYR A 99 3.59 -3.12 -10.19
C TYR A 99 2.43 -3.27 -11.18
N SER A 100 1.20 -3.09 -10.69
CA SER A 100 -0.01 -3.06 -11.53
C SER A 100 -1.02 -2.05 -10.98
N PHE A 101 -1.83 -1.47 -11.87
CA PHE A 101 -3.02 -0.71 -11.51
C PHE A 101 -4.25 -1.48 -11.97
N ASN A 102 -5.15 -1.77 -11.04
CA ASN A 102 -6.43 -2.40 -11.35
C ASN A 102 -7.53 -1.40 -11.02
N GLY A 103 -8.04 -0.70 -12.03
CA GLY A 103 -9.22 0.16 -11.91
C GLY A 103 -10.48 -0.54 -12.42
N PRO A 104 -11.68 -0.13 -12.00
CA PRO A 104 -12.92 -0.62 -12.61
C PRO A 104 -12.89 -0.27 -14.10
N ARG A 105 -13.07 -1.29 -14.95
CA ARG A 105 -13.00 -1.15 -16.41
C ARG A 105 -14.14 -0.28 -16.96
N ASP A 106 -15.29 -0.30 -16.29
CA ASP A 106 -16.47 0.48 -16.63
C ASP A 106 -17.28 0.68 -15.35
N CYS A 107 -17.35 1.90 -14.80
CA CYS A 107 -18.43 2.22 -13.87
C CYS A 107 -19.27 3.35 -14.45
N GLU A 108 -20.48 2.99 -14.91
CA GLU A 108 -21.50 3.95 -15.33
C GLU A 108 -21.77 4.93 -14.19
N GLY A 109 -21.64 6.24 -14.47
CA GLY A 109 -21.81 7.30 -13.48
C GLY A 109 -20.54 7.67 -12.69
N CYS A 110 -19.40 7.05 -12.94
CA CYS A 110 -18.10 7.43 -12.36
C CYS A 110 -17.37 8.55 -13.11
N ALA A 111 -18.04 9.26 -14.03
CA ALA A 111 -17.45 10.44 -14.65
C ALA A 111 -16.99 11.41 -13.54
N GLY A 112 -15.68 11.52 -13.33
CA GLY A 112 -15.07 12.34 -12.28
C GLY A 112 -14.63 11.63 -11.01
N LYS A 113 -14.83 10.31 -10.86
CA LYS A 113 -14.28 9.51 -9.75
C LYS A 113 -13.03 8.78 -10.24
N ASN A 114 -11.85 9.33 -9.93
CA ASN A 114 -10.55 8.71 -10.22
C ASN A 114 -10.28 7.55 -9.22
N HIS A 115 -9.12 7.52 -8.58
CA HIS A 115 -8.70 6.42 -7.70
C HIS A 115 -9.49 6.29 -6.38
N GLY A 116 -10.31 7.29 -6.03
CA GLY A 116 -11.03 7.31 -4.76
C GLY A 116 -10.12 7.50 -3.55
N ASP A 117 -10.62 7.15 -2.39
CA ASP A 117 -9.91 7.04 -1.13
C ASP A 117 -9.24 5.66 -0.97
N LEU A 118 -8.23 5.61 -0.11
CA LEU A 118 -7.52 4.38 0.21
C LEU A 118 -8.39 3.52 1.14
N TYR A 119 -8.97 2.46 0.58
CA TYR A 119 -9.77 1.51 1.35
C TYR A 119 -8.94 0.74 2.38
N THR A 120 -7.86 0.09 1.94
CA THR A 120 -6.98 -0.68 2.83
C THR A 120 -5.59 -0.89 2.21
N HIS A 121 -4.64 -1.35 3.02
CA HIS A 121 -3.28 -1.65 2.62
C HIS A 121 -2.80 -2.97 3.25
N GLU A 122 -2.09 -3.79 2.47
CA GLU A 122 -1.61 -5.12 2.88
C GLU A 122 -0.15 -5.32 2.46
N ILE A 123 0.67 -5.81 3.38
CA ILE A 123 2.00 -6.35 3.11
C ILE A 123 1.92 -7.86 3.23
N ARG A 124 2.37 -8.55 2.18
CA ARG A 124 2.44 -10.01 2.15
C ARG A 124 3.71 -10.49 1.49
N LEU A 125 4.11 -11.71 1.82
CA LEU A 125 5.12 -12.45 1.07
C LEU A 125 4.43 -13.29 0.01
N SER A 126 4.70 -12.99 -1.26
CA SER A 126 4.38 -13.88 -2.37
C SER A 126 5.41 -15.02 -2.42
N PRO A 127 5.01 -16.23 -2.88
CA PRO A 127 5.99 -17.23 -3.30
C PRO A 127 6.93 -16.61 -4.33
N TYR A 128 8.22 -16.96 -4.26
CA TYR A 128 9.17 -16.58 -5.30
C TYR A 128 8.93 -17.46 -6.52
N ASP A 129 8.11 -16.97 -7.45
CA ASP A 129 7.99 -17.55 -8.79
C ASP A 129 9.16 -16.98 -9.61
N GLY A 130 10.26 -17.73 -9.66
CA GLY A 130 11.54 -17.28 -10.24
C GLY A 130 11.51 -16.91 -11.71
#